data_AF-A0A353BUU0-F1
#
_entry.id   AF-A0A353BUU0-F1
#
_cell.length_a   1.000
_cell.length_b   1.000
_cell.length_c   1.000
_cell.angle_alpha   90.00
_cell.angle_beta   90.00
_cell.angle_gamma   90.00
#
_symmetry.space_group_name_H-M   'P 1'
#
loop_
_entity.id
_entity.type
_entity.pdbx_description
1 polymer ?
#
loop_
_entity_poly.entity_id
_entity_poly.type
_entity_poly.pdbx_seq_one_letter_code
_entity_poly.pdbx_strand_id
1 'polypeptide(L)'
;GCQHYAWADLCDDPSENQAWQSIDDLKSKWGSSFQNYYERVNQAVRETAGIIMTYHNRPIDAVFHSTCGVGTADAVEVWQHSTPYLRSVDCGYDQQSPRYSSQVELSWTQLAVSLHLPLTSLNPIRIRQRSNRGRVLQISVGKYLFRGEHFRRALTLNSTCFTCTASKKGVIFKVTGYGHGVGMCQYGANGMAKMGCNYQQILCHYYQGIHFCMIK
;
A
#
# COMPACT_ATOMS: atom_id res chain seq x y z
N GLY A 1 4.99 18.59 -8.51
CA GLY A 1 5.37 17.25 -9.01
C GLY A 1 5.10 17.13 -10.50
N CYS A 2 5.18 15.92 -11.04
CA CYS A 2 4.95 15.57 -12.45
C CYS A 2 3.60 16.04 -13.01
N GLN A 3 2.57 16.25 -12.16
CA GLN A 3 1.30 16.88 -12.57
C GLN A 3 1.39 18.39 -12.85
N HIS A 4 2.37 19.08 -12.25
CA HIS A 4 2.58 20.52 -12.42
C HIS A 4 3.73 20.83 -13.38
N TYR A 5 4.61 19.86 -13.64
CA TYR A 5 5.79 20.02 -14.47
C TYR A 5 5.87 18.85 -15.46
N ALA A 6 5.45 19.09 -16.71
CA ALA A 6 5.37 18.07 -17.75
C ALA A 6 6.74 17.44 -18.14
N TRP A 7 7.86 18.04 -17.72
CA TRP A 7 9.21 17.52 -17.94
C TRP A 7 9.71 16.60 -16.81
N ALA A 8 8.97 16.50 -15.70
CA ALA A 8 9.36 15.67 -14.56
C ALA A 8 8.70 14.29 -14.66
N ASP A 9 9.53 13.25 -14.80
CA ASP A 9 9.03 11.85 -14.88
C ASP A 9 8.48 11.33 -13.54
N LEU A 10 8.93 11.91 -12.41
CA LEU A 10 8.56 11.49 -11.05
C LEU A 10 8.37 12.70 -10.13
N CYS A 11 7.57 12.52 -9.07
CA CYS A 11 7.55 13.42 -7.92
C CYS A 11 7.74 12.70 -6.58
N ASP A 12 7.92 13.51 -5.53
CA ASP A 12 8.13 13.11 -4.14
C ASP A 12 6.84 12.90 -3.34
N ASP A 13 5.66 13.11 -3.95
CA ASP A 13 4.37 12.77 -3.37
C ASP A 13 4.13 11.26 -3.45
N PRO A 14 4.10 10.51 -2.33
CA PRO A 14 3.88 9.07 -2.33
C PRO A 14 2.44 8.67 -2.66
N SER A 15 1.51 9.62 -2.77
CA SER A 15 0.16 9.37 -3.29
C SER A 15 0.11 9.37 -4.81
N GLU A 16 1.15 9.90 -5.48
CA GLU A 16 1.27 9.96 -6.94
C GLU A 16 2.39 9.06 -7.47
N ASN A 17 3.58 9.08 -6.84
CA ASN A 17 4.73 8.26 -7.20
C ASN A 17 5.36 7.62 -5.96
N GLN A 18 6.53 8.11 -5.53
CA GLN A 18 7.31 7.49 -4.47
C GLN A 18 7.83 8.55 -3.51
N ALA A 19 7.98 8.14 -2.25
CA ALA A 19 8.49 9.03 -1.22
C ALA A 19 9.95 9.42 -1.51
N TRP A 20 10.26 10.70 -1.31
CA TRP A 20 11.62 11.21 -1.23
C TRP A 20 11.80 11.96 0.10
N GLN A 21 13.00 11.89 0.68
CA GLN A 21 13.36 12.61 1.90
C GLN A 21 14.73 13.25 1.69
N SER A 22 14.88 14.50 2.10
CA SER A 22 16.17 15.19 2.02
C SER A 22 17.17 14.63 3.04
N ILE A 23 18.46 14.91 2.86
CA ILE A 23 19.49 14.52 3.83
C ILE A 23 19.19 15.12 5.21
N ASP A 24 18.67 16.34 5.28
CA ASP A 24 18.36 17.00 6.55
C ASP A 24 17.15 16.34 7.25
N ASP A 25 16.13 15.92 6.48
CA ASP A 25 15.02 15.12 7.02
C ASP A 25 15.52 13.78 7.57
N LEU A 26 16.43 13.12 6.86
CA LEU A 26 17.02 11.85 7.31
C LEU A 26 17.89 12.03 8.56
N LYS A 27 18.67 13.11 8.66
CA LYS A 27 19.44 13.45 9.86
C LYS A 27 18.53 13.71 11.05
N SER A 28 17.48 14.49 10.85
CA SER A 28 16.47 14.78 11.88
C SER A 28 15.79 13.49 12.37
N LYS A 29 15.38 12.63 11.43
CA LYS A 29 14.69 11.37 11.70
C LYS A 29 15.56 10.33 12.40
N TRP A 30 16.82 10.18 11.99
CA TRP A 30 17.70 9.10 12.47
C TRP A 30 18.66 9.54 13.57
N GLY A 31 18.83 10.85 13.78
CA GLY A 31 19.68 11.43 14.82
C GLY A 31 21.09 10.84 14.80
N SER A 32 21.55 10.36 15.95
CA SER A 32 22.89 9.75 16.09
C SER A 32 23.11 8.49 15.24
N SER A 33 22.04 7.84 14.78
CA SER A 33 22.12 6.66 13.91
C SER A 33 22.22 7.01 12.42
N PHE A 34 22.14 8.29 12.06
CA PHE A 34 22.10 8.76 10.67
C PHE A 34 23.24 8.16 9.83
N GLN A 35 24.48 8.29 10.29
CA GLN A 35 25.64 7.86 9.51
C GLN A 35 25.58 6.36 9.16
N ASN A 36 25.24 5.52 10.14
CA ASN A 36 25.15 4.08 9.96
C ASN A 36 24.01 3.69 9.00
N TYR A 37 22.81 4.25 9.21
CA TYR A 37 21.65 3.92 8.37
C TYR A 37 21.81 4.45 6.94
N TYR A 38 22.34 5.67 6.80
CA TYR A 38 22.59 6.26 5.50
C TYR A 38 23.62 5.45 4.71
N GLU A 39 24.72 5.02 5.34
CA GLU A 39 25.72 4.20 4.66
C GLU A 39 25.16 2.84 4.24
N ARG A 40 24.38 2.18 5.10
CA ARG A 40 23.72 0.91 4.76
C ARG A 40 22.76 1.04 3.57
N VAL A 41 22.00 2.13 3.50
CA VAL A 41 21.11 2.41 2.36
C VAL A 41 21.94 2.66 1.08
N ASN A 42 22.99 3.48 1.17
CA ASN A 42 23.86 3.75 0.02
C ASN A 42 24.57 2.49 -0.48
N GLN A 43 25.01 1.61 0.42
CA GLN A 43 25.58 0.32 0.06
C GLN A 43 24.57 -0.51 -0.74
N ALA A 44 23.33 -0.65 -0.26
CA ALA A 44 22.29 -1.39 -0.98
C ALA A 44 22.04 -0.81 -2.39
N VAL A 45 21.99 0.53 -2.51
CA VAL A 45 21.84 1.20 -3.81
C VAL A 45 23.01 0.90 -4.75
N ARG A 46 24.25 0.95 -4.25
CA ARG A 46 25.46 0.66 -5.04
C ARG A 46 25.51 -0.80 -5.49
N GLU A 47 25.16 -1.73 -4.61
CA GLU A 47 25.17 -3.18 -4.90
C GLU A 47 24.13 -3.58 -5.95
N THR A 48 23.07 -2.78 -6.11
CA THR A 48 22.04 -2.99 -7.14
C THR A 48 22.06 -1.93 -8.25
N ALA A 49 23.17 -1.19 -8.39
CA ALA A 49 23.25 -0.08 -9.34
C ALA A 49 22.99 -0.53 -10.77
N GLY A 50 21.99 0.08 -11.43
CA GLY A 50 21.58 -0.22 -12.80
C GLY A 50 20.73 -1.49 -12.97
N ILE A 51 20.44 -2.23 -11.90
CA ILE A 51 19.59 -3.42 -11.98
C ILE A 51 18.12 -2.98 -12.00
N ILE A 52 17.39 -3.37 -13.04
CA ILE A 52 15.95 -3.15 -13.15
C ILE A 52 15.20 -4.48 -13.26
N MET A 53 13.91 -4.46 -12.92
CA MET A 53 13.00 -5.58 -13.16
C MET A 53 12.22 -5.36 -14.45
N THR A 54 12.10 -6.40 -15.27
CA THR A 54 11.40 -6.38 -16.54
C THR A 54 10.42 -7.54 -16.68
N TYR A 55 9.38 -7.34 -17.49
CA TYR A 55 8.46 -8.38 -17.92
C TYR A 55 8.29 -8.26 -19.43
N HIS A 56 8.53 -9.35 -20.17
CA HIS A 56 8.64 -9.33 -21.64
C HIS A 56 9.54 -8.18 -22.18
N ASN A 57 10.75 -8.06 -21.60
CA ASN A 57 11.77 -7.07 -21.96
C ASN A 57 11.35 -5.59 -21.79
N ARG A 58 10.27 -5.30 -21.06
CA ARG A 58 9.86 -3.94 -20.70
C ARG A 58 9.97 -3.74 -19.19
N PRO A 59 10.39 -2.57 -18.70
CA PRO A 59 10.36 -2.25 -17.28
C PRO A 59 8.96 -2.49 -16.69
N ILE A 60 8.91 -3.00 -15.46
CA ILE A 60 7.65 -3.22 -14.74
C ILE A 60 7.26 -1.99 -13.92
N ASP A 61 5.98 -1.90 -13.59
CA ASP A 61 5.51 -1.04 -12.49
C ASP A 61 5.83 -1.70 -11.14
N ALA A 62 6.98 -1.35 -10.56
CA ALA A 62 7.50 -1.91 -9.31
C ALA A 62 6.83 -1.33 -8.05
N VAL A 63 5.50 -1.29 -8.03
CA VAL A 63 4.69 -0.78 -6.93
C VAL A 63 4.91 -1.57 -5.63
N PHE A 64 4.87 -0.88 -4.50
CA PHE A 64 5.10 -1.47 -3.18
C PHE A 64 4.26 -0.78 -2.10
N HIS A 65 4.04 -1.47 -0.99
CA HIS A 65 3.26 -0.98 0.14
C HIS A 65 3.86 -1.44 1.47
N SER A 66 3.40 -0.86 2.59
CA SER A 66 3.99 -1.12 3.90
C SER A 66 3.74 -2.55 4.39
N THR A 67 2.48 -2.93 4.55
CA THR A 67 2.07 -4.18 5.22
C THR A 67 0.85 -4.77 4.51
N CYS A 68 0.90 -6.05 4.16
CA CYS A 68 -0.11 -6.71 3.33
C CYS A 68 -1.28 -7.24 4.18
N GLY A 69 -0.98 -7.79 5.35
CA GLY A 69 -1.91 -8.43 6.28
C GLY A 69 -2.42 -9.79 5.80
N VAL A 70 -3.19 -9.80 4.70
CA VAL A 70 -3.95 -10.97 4.22
C VAL A 70 -3.36 -11.61 2.95
N GLY A 71 -2.11 -11.30 2.60
CA GLY A 71 -1.55 -11.53 1.25
C GLY A 71 -1.65 -10.28 0.38
N THR A 72 -0.95 -10.20 -0.74
CA THR A 72 -1.03 -9.05 -1.66
C THR A 72 -2.35 -9.03 -2.43
N ALA A 73 -2.74 -7.88 -2.95
CA ALA A 73 -3.88 -7.70 -3.83
C ALA A 73 -3.46 -7.92 -5.29
N ASP A 74 -4.39 -8.42 -6.10
CA ASP A 74 -4.25 -8.34 -7.55
C ASP A 74 -4.37 -6.88 -8.02
N ALA A 75 -3.62 -6.49 -9.06
CA ALA A 75 -3.72 -5.15 -9.65
C ALA A 75 -5.16 -4.78 -10.05
N VAL A 76 -5.95 -5.75 -10.55
CA VAL A 76 -7.32 -5.51 -10.98
C VAL A 76 -8.24 -5.09 -9.81
N GLU A 77 -7.95 -5.54 -8.59
CA GLU A 77 -8.73 -5.18 -7.39
C GLU A 77 -8.61 -3.68 -7.06
N VAL A 78 -7.48 -3.06 -7.40
CA VAL A 78 -7.16 -1.68 -7.06
C VAL A 78 -7.35 -0.76 -8.27
N TRP A 79 -6.77 -1.10 -9.42
CA TRP A 79 -6.69 -0.24 -10.60
C TRP A 79 -7.54 -0.69 -11.78
N GLN A 80 -8.34 -1.76 -11.63
CA GLN A 80 -9.29 -2.25 -12.65
C GLN A 80 -8.66 -2.66 -13.99
N HIS A 81 -7.33 -2.84 -14.03
CA HIS A 81 -6.63 -3.45 -15.16
C HIS A 81 -5.79 -4.63 -14.65
N SER A 82 -5.70 -5.68 -15.46
CA SER A 82 -4.87 -6.83 -15.12
C SER A 82 -3.43 -6.56 -15.52
N THR A 83 -2.52 -6.83 -14.60
CA THR A 83 -1.08 -6.72 -14.82
C THR A 83 -0.44 -8.08 -14.49
N PRO A 84 0.10 -8.82 -15.48
CA PRO A 84 0.50 -10.22 -15.31
C PRO A 84 1.50 -10.49 -14.18
N TYR A 85 2.38 -9.52 -13.90
CA TYR A 85 3.38 -9.62 -12.85
C TYR A 85 2.89 -9.07 -11.49
N LEU A 86 1.70 -8.45 -11.40
CA LEU A 86 1.12 -7.91 -10.16
C LEU A 86 -0.10 -8.72 -9.74
N ARG A 87 0.16 -9.99 -9.39
CA ARG A 87 -0.85 -10.94 -8.94
C ARG A 87 -0.85 -11.05 -7.43
N SER A 88 -1.99 -11.51 -6.92
CA SER A 88 -2.12 -11.80 -5.50
C SER A 88 -1.23 -12.98 -5.09
N VAL A 89 -0.36 -12.78 -4.10
CA VAL A 89 0.51 -13.80 -3.49
C VAL A 89 0.36 -13.82 -1.98
N ASP A 90 0.66 -14.97 -1.37
CA ASP A 90 0.71 -15.08 0.09
C ASP A 90 1.87 -14.26 0.65
N CYS A 91 1.66 -13.71 1.84
CA CYS A 91 2.61 -12.83 2.51
C CYS A 91 2.42 -13.06 4.01
N GLY A 92 3.07 -14.11 4.53
CA GLY A 92 2.99 -14.55 5.93
C GLY A 92 4.09 -13.99 6.82
N TYR A 93 4.89 -13.05 6.31
CA TYR A 93 6.13 -12.58 6.94
C TYR A 93 6.01 -11.19 7.56
N ASP A 94 4.83 -10.56 7.50
CA ASP A 94 4.60 -9.17 7.90
C ASP A 94 3.83 -9.01 9.23
N GLN A 95 3.54 -10.12 9.91
CA GLN A 95 2.76 -10.18 11.16
C GLN A 95 3.38 -9.36 12.30
N GLN A 96 4.71 -9.20 12.29
CA GLN A 96 5.44 -8.37 13.27
C GLN A 96 5.38 -6.87 12.94
N SER A 97 4.69 -6.47 11.87
CA SER A 97 4.55 -5.05 11.53
C SER A 97 3.75 -4.31 12.60
N PRO A 98 4.25 -3.16 13.11
CA PRO A 98 3.46 -2.29 13.99
C PRO A 98 2.27 -1.66 13.26
N ARG A 99 2.17 -1.83 11.93
CA ARG A 99 1.06 -1.37 11.09
C ARG A 99 0.18 -2.53 10.59
N TYR A 100 0.32 -3.72 11.18
CA TYR A 100 -0.47 -4.90 10.81
C TYR A 100 -1.96 -4.72 11.06
N SER A 101 -2.32 -4.05 12.15
CA SER A 101 -3.71 -3.74 12.47
C SER A 101 -3.86 -2.31 12.97
N SER A 102 -4.98 -1.69 12.65
CA SER A 102 -5.38 -0.40 13.22
C SER A 102 -6.89 -0.34 13.45
N GLN A 103 -7.30 0.63 14.26
CA GLN A 103 -8.70 0.93 14.51
C GLN A 103 -8.95 2.41 14.26
N VAL A 104 -10.05 2.73 13.59
CA VAL A 104 -10.52 4.10 13.37
C VAL A 104 -11.96 4.18 13.85
N GLU A 105 -12.23 5.13 14.73
CA GLU A 105 -13.57 5.40 15.25
C GLU A 105 -14.04 6.75 14.74
N LEU A 106 -15.17 6.77 14.03
CA LEU A 106 -15.76 8.00 13.52
C LEU A 106 -17.16 8.16 14.10
N SER A 107 -17.44 9.34 14.64
CA SER A 107 -18.82 9.76 14.88
C SER A 107 -19.60 9.83 13.56
N TRP A 108 -20.93 9.78 13.63
CA TRP A 108 -21.78 9.96 12.45
C TRP A 108 -21.49 11.27 11.71
N THR A 109 -21.23 12.36 12.45
CA THR A 109 -20.87 13.66 11.87
C THR A 109 -19.54 13.61 11.12
N GLN A 110 -18.50 13.02 11.72
CA GLN A 110 -17.21 12.86 11.04
C GLN A 110 -17.34 11.99 9.77
N LEU A 111 -18.15 10.93 9.82
CA LEU A 111 -18.42 10.08 8.65
C LEU A 111 -19.14 10.85 7.54
N ALA A 112 -20.18 11.63 7.88
CA ALA A 112 -20.89 12.49 6.93
C ALA A 112 -19.94 13.49 6.25
N VAL A 113 -19.12 14.18 7.04
CA VAL A 113 -18.15 15.15 6.53
C VAL A 113 -17.14 14.48 5.60
N SER A 114 -16.55 13.36 6.02
CA SER A 114 -15.52 12.66 5.25
C SER A 114 -16.04 12.10 3.92
N LEU A 115 -17.31 11.70 3.87
CA LEU A 115 -17.96 11.18 2.65
C LEU A 115 -18.73 12.24 1.86
N HIS A 116 -18.78 13.49 2.36
CA HIS A 116 -19.63 14.56 1.82
C HIS A 116 -21.10 14.16 1.66
N LEU A 117 -21.67 13.48 2.68
CA LEU A 117 -23.05 13.00 2.69
C LEU A 117 -23.89 13.66 3.79
N PRO A 118 -25.23 13.79 3.59
CA PRO A 118 -26.12 14.17 4.67
C PRO A 118 -26.14 13.13 5.79
N LEU A 119 -26.18 13.59 7.05
CA LEU A 119 -26.26 12.73 8.24
C LEU A 119 -27.41 11.70 8.17
N THR A 120 -28.56 12.11 7.62
CA THR A 120 -29.75 11.26 7.44
C THR A 120 -29.56 10.11 6.46
N SER A 121 -28.51 10.15 5.64
CA SER A 121 -28.24 9.16 4.59
C SER A 121 -27.22 8.09 4.99
N LEU A 122 -26.68 8.12 6.22
CA LEU A 122 -25.56 7.27 6.60
C LEU A 122 -25.95 5.81 6.93
N ASN A 123 -27.24 5.49 7.02
CA ASN A 123 -27.73 4.17 7.41
C ASN A 123 -28.51 3.52 6.26
N PRO A 124 -28.30 2.22 5.93
CA PRO A 124 -27.30 1.30 6.50
C PRO A 124 -25.92 1.39 5.85
N ILE A 125 -24.89 1.08 6.63
CA ILE A 125 -23.55 0.81 6.11
C ILE A 125 -23.42 -0.69 5.88
N ARG A 126 -23.11 -1.08 4.64
CA ARG A 126 -23.00 -2.49 4.26
C ARG A 126 -21.85 -2.70 3.29
N ILE A 127 -20.94 -3.59 3.64
CA ILE A 127 -19.94 -4.10 2.71
C ILE A 127 -20.67 -4.96 1.67
N ARG A 128 -20.54 -4.61 0.38
CA ARG A 128 -21.28 -5.23 -0.72
C ARG A 128 -20.47 -6.30 -1.42
N GLN A 129 -19.18 -6.08 -1.56
CA GLN A 129 -18.29 -6.99 -2.25
C GLN A 129 -16.91 -6.98 -1.59
N ARG A 130 -16.33 -8.18 -1.47
CA ARG A 130 -14.94 -8.38 -1.08
C ARG A 130 -14.18 -9.12 -2.18
N SER A 131 -12.87 -8.94 -2.24
CA SER A 131 -12.00 -9.82 -3.02
C SER A 131 -11.81 -11.16 -2.30
N ASN A 132 -11.17 -12.11 -2.98
CA ASN A 132 -10.92 -13.46 -2.43
C ASN A 132 -10.13 -13.43 -1.11
N ARG A 133 -9.29 -12.40 -0.90
CA ARG A 133 -8.52 -12.19 0.34
C ARG A 133 -9.20 -11.26 1.34
N GLY A 134 -10.46 -10.92 1.12
CA GLY A 134 -11.26 -10.16 2.08
C GLY A 134 -11.13 -8.64 1.98
N ARG A 135 -10.41 -8.08 1.01
CA ARG A 135 -10.38 -6.62 0.79
C ARG A 135 -11.74 -6.13 0.32
N VAL A 136 -12.22 -5.02 0.87
CA VAL A 136 -13.48 -4.40 0.46
C VAL A 136 -13.30 -3.81 -0.94
N LEU A 137 -14.04 -4.34 -1.91
CA LEU A 137 -14.10 -3.81 -3.27
C LEU A 137 -15.22 -2.78 -3.39
N GLN A 138 -16.35 -3.03 -2.74
CA GLN A 138 -17.50 -2.13 -2.72
C GLN A 138 -18.19 -2.09 -1.35
N ILE A 139 -18.61 -0.89 -0.95
CA ILE A 139 -19.35 -0.62 0.28
C ILE A 139 -20.45 0.40 0.00
N SER A 140 -21.63 0.19 0.57
CA SER A 140 -22.73 1.16 0.51
C SER A 140 -22.93 1.87 1.84
N VAL A 141 -23.23 3.16 1.79
CA VAL A 141 -23.66 3.98 2.92
C VAL A 141 -25.02 4.58 2.55
N GLY A 142 -26.09 4.07 3.16
CA GLY A 142 -27.45 4.34 2.72
C GLY A 142 -27.66 3.91 1.25
N LYS A 143 -28.05 4.86 0.41
CA LYS A 143 -28.21 4.65 -1.04
C LYS A 143 -26.92 4.83 -1.85
N TYR A 144 -25.86 5.36 -1.25
CA TYR A 144 -24.62 5.70 -1.95
C TYR A 144 -23.70 4.50 -1.99
N LEU A 145 -23.12 4.20 -3.16
CA LEU A 145 -22.19 3.11 -3.37
C LEU A 145 -20.79 3.67 -3.60
N PHE A 146 -19.81 3.13 -2.88
CA PHE A 146 -18.40 3.53 -2.96
C PHE A 146 -17.53 2.34 -3.37
N ARG A 147 -16.51 2.62 -4.18
CA ARG A 147 -15.35 1.73 -4.31
C ARG A 147 -14.59 1.73 -2.98
N GLY A 148 -14.10 0.57 -2.56
CA GLY A 148 -13.38 0.44 -1.29
C GLY A 148 -12.13 1.32 -1.21
N GLU A 149 -11.45 1.55 -2.34
CA GLU A 149 -10.27 2.42 -2.43
C GLU A 149 -10.62 3.89 -2.17
N HIS A 150 -11.66 4.43 -2.84
CA HIS A 150 -12.17 5.77 -2.57
C HIS A 150 -12.63 5.90 -1.11
N PHE A 151 -13.33 4.89 -0.58
CA PHE A 151 -13.81 4.88 0.79
C PHE A 151 -12.67 4.89 1.81
N ARG A 152 -11.63 4.08 1.57
CA ARG A 152 -10.40 4.05 2.36
C ARG A 152 -9.75 5.44 2.41
N ARG A 153 -9.58 6.09 1.25
CA ARG A 153 -8.97 7.43 1.17
C ARG A 153 -9.79 8.48 1.89
N ALA A 154 -11.10 8.50 1.65
CA ALA A 154 -12.01 9.47 2.28
C ALA A 154 -11.96 9.42 3.80
N LEU A 155 -11.81 8.22 4.38
CA LEU A 155 -11.77 8.02 5.84
C LEU A 155 -10.35 7.88 6.40
N THR A 156 -9.32 8.05 5.58
CA THR A 156 -7.90 7.87 5.96
C THR A 156 -7.64 6.49 6.62
N LEU A 157 -8.29 5.44 6.10
CA LEU A 157 -8.04 4.07 6.57
C LEU A 157 -6.70 3.56 6.02
N ASN A 158 -5.99 2.77 6.83
CA ASN A 158 -4.71 2.22 6.41
C ASN A 158 -4.81 1.32 5.17
N SER A 159 -5.89 0.55 5.01
CA SER A 159 -6.09 -0.34 3.87
C SER A 159 -7.58 -0.49 3.52
N THR A 160 -7.86 -1.21 2.44
CA THR A 160 -9.22 -1.65 2.07
C THR A 160 -9.62 -2.96 2.77
N CYS A 161 -8.73 -3.61 3.53
CA CYS A 161 -9.05 -4.80 4.29
C CYS A 161 -9.57 -4.41 5.68
N PHE A 162 -10.87 -4.17 5.78
CA PHE A 162 -11.50 -3.78 7.04
C PHE A 162 -12.86 -4.44 7.29
N THR A 163 -13.27 -4.40 8.55
CA THR A 163 -14.65 -4.62 8.99
C THR A 163 -15.20 -3.33 9.61
N CYS A 164 -16.51 -3.12 9.53
CA CYS A 164 -17.15 -1.96 10.14
C CYS A 164 -18.30 -2.40 11.05
N THR A 165 -18.38 -1.79 12.23
CA THR A 165 -19.48 -2.02 13.18
C THR A 165 -20.11 -0.69 13.52
N ALA A 166 -21.39 -0.52 13.19
CA ALA A 166 -22.16 0.67 13.53
C ALA A 166 -22.67 0.59 14.97
N SER A 167 -22.73 1.74 15.64
CA SER A 167 -23.28 1.92 16.98
C SER A 167 -24.12 3.20 17.04
N LYS A 168 -24.75 3.49 18.19
CA LYS A 168 -25.46 4.76 18.38
C LYS A 168 -24.56 5.99 18.23
N LYS A 169 -23.27 5.88 18.58
CA LYS A 169 -22.31 7.00 18.58
C LYS A 169 -21.62 7.23 17.23
N GLY A 170 -21.60 6.22 16.36
CA GLY A 170 -20.83 6.26 15.12
C GLY A 170 -20.46 4.87 14.63
N VAL A 171 -19.30 4.75 13.99
CA VAL A 171 -18.83 3.52 13.34
C VAL A 171 -17.39 3.25 13.72
N ILE A 172 -17.11 2.00 14.06
CA ILE A 172 -15.76 1.52 14.34
C ILE A 172 -15.28 0.70 13.14
N PHE A 173 -14.15 1.08 12.57
CA PHE A 173 -13.45 0.35 11.53
C PHE A 173 -12.25 -0.37 12.13
N LYS A 174 -12.22 -1.69 12.00
CA LYS A 174 -11.02 -2.51 12.28
C LYS A 174 -10.35 -2.82 10.96
N VAL A 175 -9.11 -2.37 10.80
CA VAL A 175 -8.35 -2.39 9.54
C VAL A 175 -7.14 -3.29 9.69
N THR A 176 -6.84 -4.07 8.65
CA THR A 176 -5.69 -4.98 8.59
C THR A 176 -4.79 -4.60 7.42
N GLY A 177 -3.48 -4.52 7.65
CA GLY A 177 -2.49 -4.07 6.68
C GLY A 177 -2.46 -2.55 6.50
N TYR A 178 -1.48 -2.09 5.73
CA TYR A 178 -1.25 -0.67 5.43
C TYR A 178 -0.71 -0.47 4.01
N GLY A 179 -1.48 0.26 3.21
CA GLY A 179 -1.19 0.58 1.81
C GLY A 179 -2.18 -0.04 0.84
N HIS A 180 -1.92 0.11 -0.46
CA HIS A 180 -2.81 -0.38 -1.52
C HIS A 180 -2.80 -1.91 -1.66
N GLY A 181 -1.73 -2.58 -1.21
CA GLY A 181 -1.66 -4.04 -1.13
C GLY A 181 -1.11 -4.74 -2.37
N VAL A 182 -0.85 -4.03 -3.47
CA VAL A 182 -0.34 -4.61 -4.73
C VAL A 182 1.19 -4.62 -4.74
N GLY A 183 1.80 -5.59 -5.42
CA GLY A 183 3.25 -5.70 -5.55
C GLY A 183 3.93 -6.04 -4.22
N MET A 184 5.11 -5.46 -3.96
CA MET A 184 5.93 -5.85 -2.83
C MET A 184 5.42 -5.30 -1.48
N CYS A 185 5.29 -6.18 -0.49
CA CYS A 185 5.08 -5.81 0.91
C CYS A 185 6.42 -5.52 1.59
N GLN A 186 6.65 -4.29 2.07
CA GLN A 186 7.91 -3.89 2.71
C GLN A 186 8.23 -4.72 3.96
N TYR A 187 7.24 -4.87 4.86
CA TYR A 187 7.43 -5.70 6.06
C TYR A 187 7.56 -7.18 5.73
N GLY A 188 6.86 -7.65 4.69
CA GLY A 188 6.99 -9.00 4.19
C GLY A 188 8.37 -9.27 3.60
N ALA A 189 8.92 -8.35 2.81
CA ALA A 189 10.29 -8.41 2.29
C ALA A 189 11.33 -8.45 3.42
N ASN A 190 11.18 -7.62 4.44
CA ASN A 190 12.03 -7.66 5.63
C ASN A 190 11.93 -9.00 6.38
N GLY A 191 10.73 -9.55 6.53
CA GLY A 191 10.54 -10.87 7.14
C GLY A 191 11.18 -12.00 6.33
N MET A 192 11.04 -12.00 5.00
CA MET A 192 11.74 -12.94 4.11
C MET A 192 13.26 -12.80 4.21
N ALA A 193 13.79 -11.57 4.25
CA ALA A 193 15.22 -11.33 4.42
C ALA A 193 15.75 -11.89 5.75
N LYS A 194 14.99 -11.75 6.84
CA LYS A 194 15.31 -12.37 8.14
C LYS A 194 15.31 -13.91 8.11
N MET A 195 14.58 -14.51 7.17
CA MET A 195 14.58 -15.95 6.91
C MET A 195 15.70 -16.38 5.94
N GLY A 196 16.57 -15.46 5.53
CA GLY A 196 17.72 -15.74 4.68
C GLY A 196 17.44 -15.60 3.17
N CYS A 197 16.26 -15.15 2.76
CA CYS A 197 16.00 -14.88 1.35
C CYS A 197 16.80 -13.67 0.86
N ASN A 198 17.42 -13.79 -0.30
CA ASN A 198 18.07 -12.67 -0.97
C ASN A 198 17.06 -11.77 -1.70
N TYR A 199 17.51 -10.60 -2.19
CA TYR A 199 16.62 -9.63 -2.84
C TYR A 199 15.95 -10.19 -4.10
N GLN A 200 16.62 -11.05 -4.87
CA GLN A 200 16.07 -11.64 -6.09
C GLN A 200 14.91 -12.59 -5.76
N GLN A 201 15.07 -13.44 -4.74
CA GLN A 201 14.03 -14.33 -4.25
C GLN A 201 12.82 -13.54 -3.73
N ILE A 202 13.08 -12.46 -2.98
CA ILE A 202 12.03 -11.58 -2.47
C ILE A 202 11.25 -10.94 -3.61
N LEU A 203 11.94 -10.34 -4.59
CA LEU A 203 11.29 -9.65 -5.69
C LEU A 203 10.55 -10.63 -6.62
N CYS A 204 11.11 -11.80 -6.94
CA CYS A 204 10.42 -12.82 -7.73
C CYS A 204 9.19 -13.42 -7.02
N HIS A 205 9.15 -13.38 -5.69
CA HIS A 205 7.94 -13.76 -4.93
C HIS A 205 6.81 -12.76 -5.13
N TYR A 206 7.10 -11.45 -5.09
CA TYR A 206 6.08 -10.40 -5.19
C TYR A 206 5.71 -10.01 -6.62
N TYR A 207 6.65 -10.15 -7.57
CA TYR A 207 6.46 -9.80 -8.97
C TYR A 207 6.63 -11.06 -9.83
N GLN A 208 5.53 -11.58 -10.38
CA GLN A 208 5.53 -12.88 -11.06
C GLN A 208 6.09 -12.81 -12.48
N GLY A 209 6.97 -13.75 -12.84
CA GLY A 209 7.51 -13.87 -14.20
C GLY A 209 8.47 -12.75 -14.61
N ILE A 210 9.00 -12.00 -13.65
CA ILE A 210 9.97 -10.94 -13.93
C ILE A 210 11.35 -11.50 -14.28
N HIS A 211 12.14 -10.67 -14.94
CA HIS A 211 13.56 -10.88 -15.16
C HIS A 211 14.35 -9.64 -14.72
N PHE A 212 15.53 -9.88 -14.15
CA PHE A 212 16.48 -8.81 -13.86
C PHE A 212 17.26 -8.45 -15.11
N CYS A 213 17.36 -7.15 -15.38
CA CYS A 213 18.11 -6.61 -16.50
C CYS A 213 19.09 -5.55 -15.99
N MET A 214 20.28 -5.50 -16.59
CA MET A 214 21.27 -4.46 -16.35
C MET A 214 21.14 -3.41 -17.43
N ILE A 215 20.77 -2.18 -17.05
CA ILE A 215 20.81 -1.06 -17.99
C ILE A 215 22.27 -0.65 -18.20
N LYS A 216 22.65 -0.48 -19.46
CA LYS A 216 23.97 -0.04 -19.90
C LYS A 216 24.03 1.47 -20.01
#